data_AF-A0AAD4T030-F1
#
_entry.id   AF-A0AAD4T030-F1
#
_cell.length_a   1.000
_cell.length_b   1.000
_cell.length_c   1.000
_cell.angle_alpha   90.00
_cell.angle_beta   90.00
_cell.angle_gamma   90.00
#
_symmetry.space_group_name_H-M   'P 1'
#
loop_
_entity.id
_entity.type
_entity.pdbx_description
1 polymer ?
#
loop_
_entity_poly.entity_id
_entity_poly.type
_entity_poly.pdbx_seq_one_letter_code
_entity_poly.pdbx_strand_id
1 'polypeptide(L)'
;MASSAVIHFLLFFVFASLSNAQIPITSSKPASIFFNLERDPSTLQYMIKINQGTPRTEVKLVLDLGGKLPWLRCDKSDYESSSYHPVSCTSPQCSLANNSKPAVGTSELCSCTTKNASSIYTSNPVTHSVRKGELVSDLMTITSNPDSQATPVASPRRISFGCATAGSMLSGLDKGAKGVAGLGRSSSLSLVPQFAVAGRFSRIFALQLNENGGENQGGSRIYFGGGPYVYINWVQTDFATRILTYTPLLVNPKSREEYFIDLKSIKVHTRTLQINKKLLSINKKTGTGGTKVDIRIPYTTLETSIYKAFIKSHIQWTEGWNIQNGIWKEHPLNISRVAPVAPFTACYNSSTMPRVLAFSGDYAPSGPSVSFILPEGVVWNITLFDLVRVNDGVDCVGVLDGGSKPTTSVVIGARQISFLEFDISRSRLGFVEPNLHES
;
A
#
# COMPACT_ATOMS: atom_id res chain seq x y z
N MET A 1 64.09 60.59 6.82
CA MET A 1 64.79 59.42 6.25
C MET A 1 64.30 58.18 6.96
N ALA A 2 63.42 57.41 6.33
CA ALA A 2 63.16 56.00 6.63
C ALA A 2 62.46 55.41 5.40
N SER A 3 63.03 54.31 4.91
CA SER A 3 62.78 53.68 3.62
C SER A 3 61.42 52.95 3.58
N SER A 4 60.70 53.08 2.47
CA SER A 4 59.45 52.36 2.18
C SER A 4 59.78 51.08 1.40
N ALA A 5 59.47 49.92 1.99
CA ALA A 5 59.61 48.61 1.34
C ALA A 5 58.31 48.26 0.60
N VAL A 6 58.40 48.18 -0.73
CA VAL A 6 57.31 47.72 -1.61
C VAL A 6 57.41 46.19 -1.73
N ILE A 7 56.42 45.48 -1.21
CA ILE A 7 56.29 44.02 -1.33
C ILE A 7 55.50 43.73 -2.62
N HIS A 8 56.15 43.12 -3.61
CA HIS A 8 55.49 42.61 -4.81
C HIS A 8 54.85 41.23 -4.52
N PHE A 9 53.52 41.16 -4.63
CA PHE A 9 52.76 39.92 -4.55
C PHE A 9 52.68 39.28 -5.95
N LEU A 10 53.45 38.22 -6.18
CA LEU A 10 53.39 37.40 -7.40
C LEU A 10 52.20 36.44 -7.32
N LEU A 11 51.13 36.72 -8.07
CA LEU A 11 49.99 35.83 -8.28
C LEU A 11 50.36 34.73 -9.28
N PHE A 12 50.67 33.53 -8.79
CA PHE A 12 50.76 32.32 -9.59
C PHE A 12 49.36 31.84 -9.99
N PHE A 13 48.96 32.08 -11.25
CA PHE A 13 47.79 31.45 -11.84
C PHE A 13 48.12 30.00 -12.22
N VAL A 14 47.72 29.06 -11.37
CA VAL A 14 47.72 27.63 -11.69
C VAL A 14 46.51 27.34 -12.59
N PHE A 15 46.74 27.17 -13.88
CA PHE A 15 45.75 26.62 -14.80
C PHE A 15 45.56 25.12 -14.50
N ALA A 16 44.67 24.79 -13.56
CA ALA A 16 44.19 23.44 -13.39
C ALA A 16 43.25 23.10 -14.55
N SER A 17 43.75 22.35 -15.53
CA SER A 17 42.93 21.71 -16.56
C SER A 17 41.98 20.72 -15.89
N LEU A 18 40.74 21.12 -15.65
CA LEU A 18 39.65 20.23 -15.26
C LEU A 18 39.29 19.36 -16.48
N SER A 19 40.03 18.27 -16.66
CA SER A 19 39.58 17.19 -17.53
C SER A 19 38.29 16.62 -16.94
N ASN A 20 37.18 16.85 -17.62
CA ASN A 20 35.87 16.25 -17.36
C ASN A 20 35.90 14.75 -17.69
N ALA A 21 36.71 13.99 -16.96
CA ALA A 21 36.60 12.54 -16.94
C ALA A 21 35.30 12.19 -16.21
N GLN A 22 34.20 12.12 -16.97
CA GLN A 22 32.99 11.47 -16.52
C GLN A 22 33.36 10.06 -16.10
N ILE A 23 33.32 9.80 -14.80
CA ILE A 23 33.36 8.43 -14.28
C ILE A 23 32.18 7.71 -14.92
N PRO A 24 32.39 6.61 -15.66
CA PRO A 24 31.28 5.87 -16.22
C PRO A 24 30.46 5.33 -15.05
N ILE A 25 29.22 5.79 -14.92
CA ILE A 25 28.23 5.22 -14.00
C ILE A 25 27.85 3.84 -14.57
N THR A 26 28.73 2.85 -14.39
CA THR A 26 28.41 1.45 -14.59
C THR A 26 27.78 0.90 -13.31
N SER A 27 26.60 1.41 -12.96
CA SER A 27 25.68 0.67 -12.10
C SER A 27 24.59 0.07 -12.98
N SER A 28 24.90 -1.05 -13.62
CA SER A 28 23.94 -1.83 -14.42
C SER A 28 22.88 -2.55 -13.58
N LYS A 29 22.61 -2.08 -12.35
CA LYS A 29 21.67 -2.69 -11.40
C LYS A 29 20.42 -1.81 -11.30
N PRO A 30 19.21 -2.38 -11.40
CA PRO A 30 17.99 -1.60 -11.20
C PRO A 30 17.94 -1.08 -9.76
N ALA A 31 17.81 0.23 -9.59
CA ALA A 31 17.64 0.85 -8.27
C ALA A 31 16.35 0.39 -7.57
N SER A 32 15.32 0.07 -8.38
CA SER A 32 14.04 -0.49 -7.96
C SER A 32 13.34 -1.14 -9.14
N ILE A 33 12.27 -1.90 -8.87
CA ILE A 33 11.39 -2.51 -9.87
C ILE A 33 9.94 -2.09 -9.66
N PHE A 34 9.10 -2.28 -10.67
CA PHE A 34 7.68 -1.95 -10.58
C PHE A 34 6.79 -2.98 -11.27
N PHE A 35 5.51 -2.95 -10.91
CA PHE A 35 4.45 -3.65 -11.61
C PHE A 35 3.20 -2.77 -11.67
N ASN A 36 2.46 -2.89 -12.77
CA ASN A 36 1.13 -2.31 -12.85
C ASN A 36 0.15 -3.13 -12.02
N LEU A 37 -0.81 -2.43 -11.42
CA LEU A 37 -1.91 -3.03 -10.68
C LEU A 37 -3.21 -2.89 -11.45
N GLU A 38 -3.99 -3.97 -11.45
CA GLU A 38 -5.37 -3.98 -11.91
C GLU A 38 -6.29 -4.01 -10.69
N ARG A 39 -7.43 -3.34 -10.76
CA ARG A 39 -8.47 -3.44 -9.74
C ARG A 39 -9.69 -4.09 -10.36
N ASP A 40 -10.14 -5.20 -9.78
CA ASP A 40 -11.36 -5.86 -10.24
C ASP A 40 -12.58 -5.03 -9.77
N PRO A 41 -13.48 -4.59 -10.68
CA PRO A 41 -14.65 -3.81 -10.30
C PRO A 41 -15.66 -4.60 -9.44
N SER A 42 -15.63 -5.93 -9.48
CA SER A 42 -16.62 -6.75 -8.77
C SER A 42 -16.26 -7.03 -7.31
N THR A 43 -15.02 -7.43 -7.06
CA THR A 43 -14.48 -7.74 -5.73
C THR A 43 -13.73 -6.57 -5.10
N LEU A 44 -13.42 -5.54 -5.89
CA LEU A 44 -12.60 -4.38 -5.53
C LEU A 44 -11.17 -4.74 -5.11
N GLN A 45 -10.73 -5.97 -5.41
CA GLN A 45 -9.39 -6.47 -5.10
C GLN A 45 -8.36 -5.89 -6.07
N TYR A 46 -7.18 -5.58 -5.54
CA TYR A 46 -6.02 -5.21 -6.34
C TYR A 46 -5.21 -6.45 -6.72
N MET A 47 -4.82 -6.52 -7.97
CA MET A 47 -4.03 -7.62 -8.53
C MET A 47 -2.76 -7.10 -9.16
N ILE A 48 -1.68 -7.84 -8.96
CA ILE A 48 -0.43 -7.66 -9.68
C ILE A 48 -0.42 -8.57 -10.92
N LYS A 49 -0.01 -8.03 -12.06
CA LYS A 49 0.27 -8.80 -13.27
C LYS A 49 1.75 -9.18 -13.26
N ILE A 50 2.01 -10.47 -13.14
CA ILE A 50 3.37 -11.01 -13.23
C ILE A 50 3.50 -11.81 -14.51
N ASN A 51 4.73 -11.89 -15.02
CA ASN A 51 5.06 -12.76 -16.13
C ASN A 51 5.95 -13.87 -15.61
N GLN A 52 5.49 -15.12 -15.76
CA GLN A 52 6.10 -16.27 -15.09
C GLN A 52 6.27 -17.46 -16.05
N GLY A 53 7.27 -18.29 -15.78
CA GLY A 53 7.50 -19.55 -16.44
C GLY A 53 8.29 -19.46 -17.76
N THR A 54 8.33 -20.59 -18.43
CA THR A 54 8.94 -20.83 -19.74
C THR A 54 8.10 -21.89 -20.46
N PRO A 55 7.35 -21.53 -21.53
CA PRO A 55 7.24 -20.18 -22.10
C PRO A 55 6.65 -19.18 -21.10
N ARG A 56 6.97 -17.90 -21.31
CA ARG A 56 6.54 -16.81 -20.42
C ARG A 56 5.03 -16.59 -20.56
N THR A 57 4.31 -16.68 -19.46
CA THR A 57 2.86 -16.49 -19.39
C THR A 57 2.50 -15.40 -18.39
N GLU A 58 1.51 -14.57 -18.72
CA GLU A 58 0.96 -13.60 -17.76
C GLU A 58 0.06 -14.30 -16.73
N VAL A 59 0.29 -14.00 -15.46
CA VAL A 59 -0.49 -14.51 -14.33
C VAL A 59 -0.93 -13.34 -13.45
N LYS A 60 -2.22 -13.31 -13.10
CA LYS A 60 -2.78 -12.36 -12.15
C LYS A 60 -2.78 -12.95 -10.75
N LEU A 61 -2.25 -12.20 -9.78
CA LEU A 61 -2.27 -12.56 -8.36
C LEU A 61 -2.90 -11.44 -7.55
N VAL A 62 -3.84 -11.76 -6.66
CA VAL A 62 -4.42 -10.78 -5.73
C VAL A 62 -3.38 -10.36 -4.70
N LEU A 63 -3.22 -9.06 -4.47
CA LEU A 63 -2.29 -8.56 -3.45
C LEU A 63 -2.81 -8.86 -2.05
N ASP A 64 -1.94 -9.40 -1.20
CA ASP A 64 -2.20 -9.59 0.23
C ASP A 64 -1.04 -9.04 1.06
N LEU A 65 -1.27 -7.91 1.72
CA LEU A 65 -0.25 -7.30 2.57
C LEU A 65 0.18 -8.23 3.71
N GLY A 66 -0.73 -9.01 4.27
CA GLY A 66 -0.43 -9.95 5.35
C GLY A 66 0.09 -11.33 4.88
N GLY A 67 0.23 -11.53 3.58
CA GLY A 67 0.52 -12.85 3.01
C GLY A 67 1.97 -13.28 3.19
N LYS A 68 2.21 -14.42 3.84
CA LYS A 68 3.56 -14.93 4.14
C LYS A 68 4.38 -15.31 2.92
N LEU A 69 3.74 -15.72 1.83
CA LEU A 69 4.41 -16.07 0.58
C LEU A 69 3.44 -15.87 -0.58
N PRO A 70 3.94 -15.63 -1.80
CA PRO A 70 3.11 -15.78 -2.98
C PRO A 70 2.69 -17.25 -3.12
N TRP A 71 1.48 -17.49 -3.62
CA TRP A 71 1.03 -18.83 -3.99
C TRP A 71 0.11 -18.76 -5.20
N LEU A 72 0.08 -19.84 -5.97
CA LEU A 72 -0.78 -19.98 -7.14
C LEU A 72 -1.34 -21.40 -7.24
N ARG A 73 -2.47 -21.54 -7.93
CA ARG A 73 -3.01 -22.84 -8.30
C ARG A 73 -2.15 -23.42 -9.42
N CYS A 74 -1.55 -24.60 -9.18
CA CYS A 74 -0.81 -25.33 -10.21
C CYS A 74 -1.35 -26.74 -10.40
N ASP A 75 -2.59 -26.80 -10.83
CA ASP A 75 -3.14 -27.97 -11.51
C ASP A 75 -2.33 -28.28 -12.78
N LYS A 76 -2.13 -29.58 -13.04
CA LYS A 76 -1.31 -30.06 -14.16
C LYS A 76 -1.79 -29.56 -15.54
N SER A 77 -3.05 -29.18 -15.67
CA SER A 77 -3.62 -28.61 -16.90
C SER A 77 -3.34 -27.12 -17.09
N ASP A 78 -3.02 -26.40 -16.01
CA ASP A 78 -3.03 -24.93 -16.00
C ASP A 78 -1.64 -24.34 -15.76
N TYR A 79 -0.68 -25.16 -15.33
CA TYR A 79 0.69 -24.71 -15.08
C TYR A 79 1.69 -25.63 -15.76
N GLU A 80 2.10 -25.24 -16.97
CA GLU A 80 3.15 -25.90 -17.74
C GLU A 80 4.34 -24.96 -17.89
N SER A 81 5.46 -25.32 -17.26
CA SER A 81 6.71 -24.59 -17.45
C SER A 81 7.94 -25.49 -17.38
N SER A 82 8.87 -25.30 -18.31
CA SER A 82 10.17 -25.98 -18.31
C SER A 82 11.17 -25.43 -17.28
N SER A 83 10.92 -24.25 -16.69
CA SER A 83 11.75 -23.64 -15.64
C SER A 83 11.19 -23.83 -14.23
N TYR A 84 10.04 -24.51 -14.13
CA TYR A 84 9.46 -25.01 -12.89
C TYR A 84 10.43 -25.94 -12.16
N HIS A 85 10.69 -25.63 -10.90
CA HIS A 85 11.64 -26.37 -10.07
C HIS A 85 11.08 -26.58 -8.66
N PRO A 86 10.73 -27.82 -8.28
CA PRO A 86 10.37 -28.15 -6.91
C PRO A 86 11.47 -27.77 -5.93
N VAL A 87 11.13 -27.15 -4.81
CA VAL A 87 12.13 -26.77 -3.80
C VAL A 87 12.40 -27.97 -2.90
N SER A 88 13.67 -28.38 -2.84
CA SER A 88 14.14 -29.50 -2.01
C SER A 88 13.87 -29.26 -0.52
N CYS A 89 13.52 -30.34 0.21
CA CYS A 89 13.29 -30.30 1.65
C CYS A 89 14.54 -29.92 2.47
N THR A 90 15.73 -30.14 1.93
CA THR A 90 17.00 -29.76 2.58
C THR A 90 17.41 -28.32 2.29
N SER A 91 16.63 -27.59 1.49
CA SER A 91 16.95 -26.22 1.11
C SER A 91 16.71 -25.24 2.27
N PRO A 92 17.47 -24.14 2.35
CA PRO A 92 17.17 -23.03 3.25
C PRO A 92 15.73 -22.49 3.09
N GLN A 93 15.19 -22.54 1.88
CA GLN A 93 13.85 -22.08 1.57
C GLN A 93 12.75 -22.92 2.26
N CYS A 94 12.86 -24.26 2.34
CA CYS A 94 11.91 -25.07 3.16
C CYS A 94 12.03 -24.73 4.64
N SER A 95 13.25 -24.51 5.15
CA SER A 95 13.42 -24.10 6.55
C SER A 95 12.71 -22.77 6.85
N LEU A 96 12.83 -21.79 5.96
CA LEU A 96 12.13 -20.51 6.07
C LEU A 96 10.60 -20.65 5.99
N ALA A 97 10.09 -21.57 5.16
CA ALA A 97 8.66 -21.87 5.08
C ALA A 97 8.14 -22.51 6.39
N ASN A 98 8.94 -23.36 7.03
CA ASN A 98 8.58 -24.11 8.24
C ASN A 98 8.53 -23.28 9.53
N ASN A 99 9.26 -22.17 9.59
CA ASN A 99 9.20 -21.24 10.73
C ASN A 99 7.83 -20.55 10.88
N SER A 100 6.91 -20.79 9.93
CA SER A 100 5.55 -20.24 9.87
C SER A 100 4.47 -21.19 10.39
N LYS A 101 4.71 -21.91 11.50
CA LYS A 101 3.75 -22.87 12.09
C LYS A 101 2.31 -22.31 12.14
N PRO A 102 1.29 -23.04 11.66
CA PRO A 102 -0.10 -22.75 11.98
C PRO A 102 -0.34 -22.97 13.49
N ALA A 103 -1.28 -22.22 14.07
CA ALA A 103 -1.60 -22.26 15.50
C ALA A 103 -2.27 -23.58 15.97
N VAL A 104 -2.50 -24.52 15.05
CA VAL A 104 -3.12 -25.81 15.33
C VAL A 104 -2.02 -26.85 15.43
N GLY A 105 -2.00 -27.59 16.55
CA GLY A 105 -0.94 -28.48 17.01
C GLY A 105 -0.61 -29.70 16.13
N THR A 106 -0.26 -29.49 14.86
CA THR A 106 0.38 -30.51 14.04
C THR A 106 1.89 -30.42 14.25
N SER A 107 2.41 -31.41 14.97
CA SER A 107 3.84 -31.72 14.96
C SER A 107 4.23 -32.11 13.52
N GLU A 108 5.38 -31.61 13.06
CA GLU A 108 6.01 -31.82 11.74
C GLU A 108 5.47 -30.97 10.56
N LEU A 109 6.32 -30.08 10.02
CA LEU A 109 5.91 -29.09 9.01
C LEU A 109 6.62 -29.09 7.64
N CYS A 110 7.58 -29.98 7.37
CA CYS A 110 7.96 -30.39 6.01
C CYS A 110 7.93 -31.94 6.02
N SER A 111 6.78 -32.57 5.76
CA SER A 111 6.81 -33.98 5.35
C SER A 111 7.29 -33.98 3.90
N CYS A 112 8.46 -34.55 3.65
CA CYS A 112 8.95 -34.76 2.28
C CYS A 112 7.84 -35.47 1.50
N THR A 113 7.42 -34.91 0.38
CA THR A 113 6.64 -35.72 -0.56
C THR A 113 7.54 -36.85 -1.06
N THR A 114 6.97 -37.90 -1.65
CA THR A 114 7.73 -39.03 -2.22
C THR A 114 8.76 -38.61 -3.28
N LYS A 115 8.74 -37.34 -3.71
CA LYS A 115 9.64 -36.71 -4.68
C LYS A 115 10.65 -35.72 -4.08
N ASN A 116 10.87 -35.74 -2.76
CA ASN A 116 11.74 -34.80 -2.03
C ASN A 116 11.34 -33.31 -2.12
N ALA A 117 10.10 -33.01 -2.53
CA ALA A 117 9.59 -31.64 -2.57
C ALA A 117 9.05 -31.22 -1.20
N SER A 118 9.24 -29.94 -0.88
CA SER A 118 8.91 -29.36 0.41
C SER A 118 7.41 -29.11 0.52
N SER A 119 6.76 -29.76 1.49
CA SER A 119 5.36 -29.47 1.82
C SER A 119 5.23 -28.16 2.56
N ILE A 120 4.24 -27.34 2.21
CA ILE A 120 3.91 -26.09 2.92
C ILE A 120 2.40 -25.93 3.10
N TYR A 121 1.99 -24.90 3.84
CA TYR A 121 0.60 -24.48 3.92
C TYR A 121 0.39 -23.14 3.22
N THR A 122 -0.60 -23.10 2.33
CA THR A 122 -1.08 -21.88 1.67
C THR A 122 -2.39 -21.45 2.33
N SER A 123 -2.60 -20.14 2.43
CA SER A 123 -3.80 -19.56 3.05
C SER A 123 -4.49 -18.64 2.06
N ASN A 124 -5.79 -18.85 1.88
CA ASN A 124 -6.63 -17.91 1.15
C ASN A 124 -6.96 -16.72 2.07
N PRO A 125 -6.65 -15.47 1.67
CA PRO A 125 -6.84 -14.28 2.49
C PRO A 125 -8.29 -13.84 2.66
N VAL A 126 -9.20 -14.33 1.83
CA VAL A 126 -10.63 -13.99 1.82
C VAL A 126 -11.45 -15.01 2.59
N THR A 127 -11.26 -16.30 2.28
CA THR A 127 -12.02 -17.38 2.94
C THR A 127 -11.36 -17.89 4.21
N HIS A 128 -10.12 -17.46 4.49
CA HIS A 128 -9.26 -17.98 5.57
C HIS A 128 -9.02 -19.49 5.51
N SER A 129 -9.33 -20.13 4.37
CA SER A 129 -9.06 -21.54 4.13
C SER A 129 -7.55 -21.78 4.07
N VAL A 130 -7.07 -22.76 4.83
CA VAL A 130 -5.68 -23.20 4.84
C VAL A 130 -5.61 -24.59 4.23
N ARG A 131 -4.74 -24.75 3.23
CA ARG A 131 -4.55 -26.02 2.51
C ARG A 131 -3.08 -26.35 2.36
N LYS A 132 -2.78 -27.64 2.30
CA LYS A 132 -1.44 -28.14 2.02
C LYS A 132 -1.11 -27.89 0.54
N GLY A 133 0.13 -27.50 0.28
CA GLY A 133 0.69 -27.33 -1.05
C GLY A 133 2.16 -27.72 -1.07
N GLU A 134 2.83 -27.48 -2.19
CA GLU A 134 4.27 -27.70 -2.37
C GLU A 134 4.99 -26.36 -2.54
N LEU A 135 6.18 -26.22 -1.96
CA LEU A 135 7.05 -25.09 -2.26
C LEU A 135 7.80 -25.36 -3.56
N VAL A 136 7.67 -24.44 -4.49
CA VAL A 136 8.25 -24.54 -5.83
C VAL A 136 8.91 -23.21 -6.16
N SER A 137 9.75 -23.22 -7.20
CA SER A 137 10.36 -22.00 -7.72
C SER A 137 10.30 -21.99 -9.23
N ASP A 138 10.15 -20.81 -9.81
CA ASP A 138 10.10 -20.62 -11.25
C ASP A 138 10.66 -19.24 -11.62
N LEU A 139 10.89 -18.99 -12.92
CA LEU A 139 11.31 -17.71 -13.43
C LEU A 139 10.14 -16.73 -13.47
N MET A 140 10.30 -15.59 -12.81
CA MET A 140 9.42 -14.44 -12.88
C MET A 140 10.18 -13.27 -13.51
N THR A 141 9.56 -12.58 -14.46
CA THR A 141 10.15 -11.36 -15.03
C THR A 141 9.93 -10.19 -14.09
N ILE A 142 11.01 -9.51 -13.72
CA ILE A 142 10.98 -8.21 -13.03
C ILE A 142 11.44 -7.12 -14.00
N THR A 143 10.83 -5.94 -13.92
CA THR A 143 11.16 -4.80 -14.79
C THR A 143 11.64 -3.63 -13.93
N SER A 144 12.75 -3.00 -14.31
CA SER A 144 13.27 -1.85 -13.58
C SER A 144 12.28 -0.68 -13.58
N ASN A 145 12.31 0.11 -12.50
CA ASN A 145 11.41 1.23 -12.28
C ASN A 145 11.58 2.30 -13.38
N PRO A 146 10.52 2.65 -14.14
CA PRO A 146 10.57 3.68 -15.18
C PRO A 146 10.84 5.07 -14.61
N ASP A 147 10.49 5.31 -13.35
CA ASP A 147 10.65 6.60 -12.68
C ASP A 147 12.13 6.91 -12.39
N SER A 148 13.04 5.97 -12.65
CA SER A 148 14.49 6.15 -12.52
C SER A 148 15.16 6.93 -13.66
N GLN A 149 14.38 7.52 -14.58
CA GLN A 149 14.87 8.23 -15.78
C GLN A 149 15.73 7.35 -16.72
N ALA A 150 15.54 6.03 -16.65
CA ALA A 150 16.21 5.05 -17.48
C ALA A 150 15.19 4.18 -18.21
N THR A 151 15.54 3.67 -19.39
CA THR A 151 14.71 2.70 -20.12
C THR A 151 14.46 1.47 -19.25
N PRO A 152 13.19 1.07 -19.01
CA PRO A 152 12.89 -0.10 -18.20
C PRO A 152 13.52 -1.39 -18.77
N VAL A 153 14.30 -2.08 -17.94
CA VAL A 153 14.97 -3.35 -18.29
C VAL A 153 14.23 -4.50 -17.63
N ALA A 154 13.70 -5.41 -18.46
CA ALA A 154 13.09 -6.65 -18.01
C ALA A 154 14.15 -7.75 -17.84
N SER A 155 14.11 -8.47 -16.72
CA SER A 155 15.00 -9.60 -16.46
C SER A 155 14.29 -10.75 -15.73
N PRO A 156 14.52 -12.02 -16.13
CA PRO A 156 13.98 -13.16 -15.41
C PRO A 156 14.75 -13.40 -14.10
N ARG A 157 14.01 -13.67 -13.02
CA ARG A 157 14.54 -14.00 -11.70
C ARG A 157 13.82 -15.21 -11.14
N ARG A 158 14.55 -16.11 -10.48
CA ARG A 158 13.94 -17.27 -9.83
C ARG A 158 13.29 -16.84 -8.52
N ILE A 159 11.98 -17.04 -8.42
CA ILE A 159 11.17 -16.70 -7.25
C ILE A 159 10.49 -17.98 -6.74
N SER A 160 10.44 -18.14 -5.42
CA SER A 160 9.78 -19.24 -4.74
C SER A 160 8.34 -18.88 -4.38
N PHE A 161 7.42 -19.81 -4.55
CA PHE A 161 6.00 -19.64 -4.26
C PHE A 161 5.35 -20.96 -3.88
N GLY A 162 4.17 -20.87 -3.27
CA GLY A 162 3.37 -22.03 -2.93
C GLY A 162 2.54 -22.52 -4.11
N CYS A 163 2.66 -23.80 -4.41
CA CYS A 163 1.80 -24.49 -5.35
C CYS A 163 0.59 -25.07 -4.61
N ALA A 164 -0.58 -24.45 -4.79
CA ALA A 164 -1.83 -24.92 -4.23
C ALA A 164 -2.49 -25.92 -5.20
N THR A 165 -2.87 -27.10 -4.68
CA THR A 165 -3.49 -28.18 -5.48
C THR A 165 -5.01 -28.23 -5.34
N ALA A 166 -5.57 -27.60 -4.30
CA ALA A 166 -7.01 -27.58 -4.06
C ALA A 166 -7.68 -26.41 -4.81
N GLY A 167 -8.61 -26.71 -5.72
CA GLY A 167 -9.34 -25.68 -6.49
C GLY A 167 -10.12 -24.67 -5.64
N SER A 168 -10.59 -25.08 -4.45
CA SER A 168 -11.25 -24.19 -3.48
C SER A 168 -10.36 -23.07 -2.94
N MET A 169 -9.04 -23.11 -3.19
CA MET A 169 -8.13 -22.04 -2.78
C MET A 169 -8.38 -20.73 -3.53
N LEU A 170 -9.05 -20.73 -4.69
CA LEU A 170 -9.37 -19.51 -5.44
C LEU A 170 -10.70 -18.88 -5.02
N SER A 171 -11.50 -19.52 -4.16
CA SER A 171 -12.81 -19.00 -3.78
C SER A 171 -12.72 -17.60 -3.16
N GLY A 172 -13.59 -16.69 -3.63
CA GLY A 172 -13.64 -15.30 -3.16
C GLY A 172 -12.56 -14.38 -3.73
N LEU A 173 -11.58 -14.90 -4.47
CA LEU A 173 -10.66 -14.07 -5.25
C LEU A 173 -11.32 -13.62 -6.56
N ASP A 174 -10.76 -12.60 -7.19
CA ASP A 174 -11.07 -12.24 -8.58
C ASP A 174 -11.08 -13.48 -9.51
N LYS A 175 -12.02 -13.53 -10.45
CA LYS A 175 -12.22 -14.70 -11.33
C LYS A 175 -11.02 -14.97 -12.25
N GLY A 176 -10.27 -13.94 -12.60
CA GLY A 176 -9.05 -14.05 -13.42
C GLY A 176 -7.79 -14.32 -12.59
N ALA A 177 -7.85 -14.17 -11.26
CA ALA A 177 -6.71 -14.44 -10.40
C ALA A 177 -6.41 -15.94 -10.27
N LYS A 178 -5.14 -16.29 -10.40
CA LYS A 178 -4.64 -17.66 -10.23
C LYS A 178 -4.05 -17.91 -8.84
N GLY A 179 -4.08 -16.90 -7.98
CA GLY A 179 -3.56 -16.99 -6.61
C GLY A 179 -3.35 -15.63 -5.97
N VAL A 180 -2.38 -15.56 -5.06
CA VAL A 180 -2.15 -14.40 -4.19
C VAL A 180 -0.67 -14.04 -4.17
N ALA A 181 -0.41 -12.74 -4.22
CA ALA A 181 0.89 -12.12 -4.07
C ALA A 181 1.05 -11.64 -2.62
N GLY A 182 1.63 -12.50 -1.78
CA GLY A 182 1.85 -12.21 -0.37
C GLY A 182 3.03 -11.25 -0.14
N LEU A 183 2.78 -10.16 0.59
CA LEU A 183 3.73 -9.09 0.91
C LEU A 183 4.02 -8.97 2.41
N GLY A 184 3.80 -10.04 3.19
CA GLY A 184 3.97 -10.05 4.65
C GLY A 184 5.33 -9.56 5.12
N ARG A 185 5.35 -8.72 6.16
CA ARG A 185 6.57 -8.04 6.61
C ARG A 185 7.58 -8.92 7.36
N SER A 186 7.13 -10.03 7.94
CA SER A 186 7.95 -10.87 8.83
C SER A 186 8.44 -12.14 8.14
N SER A 187 7.79 -12.56 7.06
CA SER A 187 8.21 -13.70 6.26
C SER A 187 9.37 -13.37 5.33
N SER A 188 10.39 -14.24 5.30
CA SER A 188 11.48 -14.17 4.32
C SER A 188 11.10 -14.73 2.93
N LEU A 189 9.92 -15.32 2.80
CA LEU A 189 9.38 -15.87 1.56
C LEU A 189 8.25 -15.02 0.96
N SER A 190 7.90 -13.87 1.54
CA SER A 190 7.01 -12.92 0.85
C SER A 190 7.71 -12.33 -0.38
N LEU A 191 6.98 -11.69 -1.29
CA LEU A 191 7.59 -11.13 -2.50
C LEU A 191 8.61 -10.03 -2.19
N VAL A 192 8.42 -9.26 -1.11
CA VAL A 192 9.28 -8.11 -0.76
C VAL A 192 10.75 -8.54 -0.55
N PRO A 193 11.11 -9.47 0.36
CA PRO A 193 12.48 -9.93 0.51
C PRO A 193 13.00 -10.72 -0.69
N GLN A 194 12.17 -11.50 -1.38
CA GLN A 194 12.61 -12.25 -2.56
C GLN A 194 13.02 -11.30 -3.70
N PHE A 195 12.25 -10.25 -3.96
CA PHE A 195 12.62 -9.21 -4.91
C PHE A 195 13.80 -8.38 -4.43
N ALA A 196 13.91 -8.07 -3.14
CA ALA A 196 15.06 -7.39 -2.57
C ALA A 196 16.38 -8.13 -2.86
N VAL A 197 16.39 -9.46 -2.70
CA VAL A 197 17.55 -10.29 -3.05
C VAL A 197 17.78 -10.33 -4.56
N ALA A 198 16.71 -10.55 -5.34
CA ALA A 198 16.80 -10.69 -6.80
C ALA A 198 17.25 -9.39 -7.50
N GLY A 199 16.82 -8.24 -7.00
CA GLY A 199 17.15 -6.91 -7.51
C GLY A 199 18.30 -6.23 -6.78
N ARG A 200 18.78 -6.79 -5.66
CA ARG A 200 19.87 -6.25 -4.81
C ARG A 200 19.57 -4.85 -4.27
N PHE A 201 18.36 -4.67 -3.74
CA PHE A 201 17.87 -3.42 -3.15
C PHE A 201 17.28 -3.64 -1.75
N SER A 202 16.92 -2.57 -1.07
CA SER A 202 16.36 -2.60 0.29
C SER A 202 14.96 -3.25 0.33
N ARG A 203 14.57 -3.85 1.47
CA ARG A 203 13.22 -4.40 1.67
C ARG A 203 12.22 -3.27 1.89
N ILE A 204 11.85 -2.64 0.79
CA ILE A 204 10.92 -1.52 0.70
C ILE A 204 9.95 -1.84 -0.44
N PHE A 205 8.66 -1.56 -0.25
CA PHE A 205 7.72 -1.50 -1.37
C PHE A 205 6.82 -0.29 -1.23
N ALA A 206 6.31 0.23 -2.34
CA ALA A 206 5.37 1.34 -2.33
C ALA A 206 4.14 1.04 -3.18
N LEU A 207 2.97 1.52 -2.75
CA LEU A 207 1.70 1.42 -3.44
C LEU A 207 1.28 2.81 -3.90
N GLN A 208 0.96 2.94 -5.18
CA GLN A 208 0.22 4.06 -5.75
C GLN A 208 -1.15 3.53 -6.19
N LEU A 209 -2.21 3.93 -5.51
CA LEU A 209 -3.58 3.53 -5.85
C LEU A 209 -4.31 4.73 -6.44
N ASN A 210 -4.79 4.55 -7.67
CA ASN A 210 -5.54 5.54 -8.42
C ASN A 210 -6.91 4.94 -8.76
N GLU A 211 -7.98 5.40 -8.10
CA GLU A 211 -9.33 4.86 -8.31
C GLU A 211 -9.97 5.31 -9.64
N ASN A 212 -9.60 6.49 -10.14
CA ASN A 212 -10.18 7.09 -11.37
C ASN A 212 -9.21 7.11 -12.55
N GLY A 213 -8.08 6.41 -12.45
CA GLY A 213 -7.03 6.45 -13.47
C GLY A 213 -7.42 5.62 -14.71
N GLY A 214 -7.87 6.28 -15.77
CA GLY A 214 -7.79 5.71 -17.12
C GLY A 214 -6.33 5.45 -17.52
N GLU A 215 -6.10 4.66 -18.57
CA GLU A 215 -4.74 4.30 -19.05
C GLU A 215 -3.81 5.51 -19.22
N ASN A 216 -4.35 6.69 -19.54
CA ASN A 216 -3.61 7.91 -19.79
C ASN A 216 -3.23 8.74 -18.54
N GLN A 217 -3.68 8.39 -17.33
CA GLN A 217 -3.37 9.14 -16.08
C GLN A 217 -2.37 8.43 -15.16
N GLY A 218 -1.70 7.39 -15.66
CA GLY A 218 -0.80 6.55 -14.85
C GLY A 218 -1.61 5.70 -13.88
N GLY A 219 -1.93 4.46 -14.29
CA GLY A 219 -2.72 3.54 -13.47
C GLY A 219 -2.11 3.24 -12.09
N SER A 220 -2.82 2.42 -11.31
CA SER A 220 -2.31 1.95 -10.02
C SER A 220 -1.01 1.15 -10.22
N ARG A 221 -0.04 1.32 -9.33
CA ARG A 221 1.30 0.70 -9.42
C ARG A 221 1.78 0.21 -8.06
N ILE A 222 2.62 -0.81 -8.09
CA ILE A 222 3.43 -1.25 -6.95
C ILE A 222 4.91 -1.18 -7.33
N TYR A 223 5.72 -0.65 -6.42
CA TYR A 223 7.17 -0.51 -6.56
C TYR A 223 7.87 -1.36 -5.51
N PHE A 224 9.04 -1.91 -5.82
CA PHE A 224 9.90 -2.61 -4.86
C PHE A 224 11.34 -2.07 -4.95
N GLY A 225 11.97 -1.86 -3.80
CA GLY A 225 13.36 -1.41 -3.68
C GLY A 225 13.57 0.05 -3.29
N GLY A 226 12.50 0.84 -3.26
CA GLY A 226 12.56 2.27 -2.93
C GLY A 226 12.36 3.16 -4.16
N GLY A 227 12.37 4.47 -3.94
CA GLY A 227 12.24 5.49 -4.99
C GLY A 227 13.40 5.51 -6.01
N PRO A 228 13.37 6.45 -6.97
CA PRO A 228 12.46 7.59 -7.05
C PRO A 228 11.01 7.20 -7.36
N TYR A 229 10.07 8.01 -6.86
CA TYR A 229 8.63 7.92 -7.16
C TYR A 229 8.22 9.21 -7.85
N VAL A 230 8.02 9.15 -9.16
CA VAL A 230 7.76 10.33 -9.96
C VAL A 230 6.27 10.46 -10.25
N TYR A 231 5.74 11.67 -10.17
CA TYR A 231 4.36 11.99 -10.55
C TYR A 231 4.33 13.24 -11.43
N ILE A 232 3.26 13.39 -12.22
CA ILE A 232 3.04 14.59 -13.02
C ILE A 232 2.50 15.69 -12.10
N ASN A 233 3.24 16.79 -12.00
CA ASN A 233 2.74 18.01 -11.38
C ASN A 233 1.97 18.81 -12.45
N TRP A 234 0.64 18.69 -12.43
CA TRP A 234 -0.24 19.35 -13.41
C TRP A 234 -0.15 20.88 -13.43
N VAL A 235 0.36 21.51 -12.36
CA VAL A 235 0.53 22.97 -12.27
C VAL A 235 1.78 23.43 -13.02
N GLN A 236 2.87 22.67 -12.89
CA GLN A 236 4.15 23.03 -13.52
C GLN A 236 4.38 22.31 -14.86
N THR A 237 3.48 21.40 -15.26
CA THR A 237 3.64 20.50 -16.41
C THR A 237 4.98 19.75 -16.40
N ASP A 238 5.52 19.49 -15.20
CA ASP A 238 6.81 18.85 -14.97
C ASP A 238 6.66 17.62 -14.05
N PHE A 239 7.65 16.73 -14.11
CA PHE A 239 7.76 15.54 -13.29
C PHE A 239 8.39 15.87 -11.94
N ALA A 240 7.66 15.63 -10.85
CA ALA A 240 8.13 15.86 -9.50
C ALA A 240 8.35 14.54 -8.74
N THR A 241 9.34 14.53 -7.82
CA THR A 241 9.56 13.41 -6.91
C THR A 241 8.67 13.56 -5.68
N ARG A 242 8.02 12.47 -5.24
CA ARG A 242 7.22 12.47 -4.01
C ARG A 242 8.08 12.69 -2.78
N ILE A 243 7.70 13.65 -1.95
CA ILE A 243 8.26 13.85 -0.60
C ILE A 243 7.37 13.08 0.38
N LEU A 244 8.00 12.27 1.25
CA LEU A 244 7.30 11.37 2.16
C LEU A 244 7.47 11.81 3.61
N THR A 245 6.35 11.86 4.33
CA THR A 245 6.30 11.92 5.80
C THR A 245 6.24 10.50 6.34
N TYR A 246 6.88 10.23 7.49
CA TYR A 246 7.00 8.88 8.04
C TYR A 246 6.40 8.73 9.43
N THR A 247 5.89 7.53 9.70
CA THR A 247 5.49 7.07 11.03
C THR A 247 6.00 5.65 11.30
N PRO A 248 6.28 5.24 12.55
CA PRO A 248 6.72 3.88 12.85
C PRO A 248 5.67 2.81 12.49
N LEU A 249 6.13 1.69 11.94
CA LEU A 249 5.32 0.48 11.74
C LEU A 249 5.35 -0.40 12.99
N LEU A 250 4.20 -0.58 13.63
CA LEU A 250 4.03 -1.44 14.79
C LEU A 250 3.92 -2.92 14.42
N VAL A 251 4.28 -3.79 15.38
CA VAL A 251 4.11 -5.24 15.28
C VAL A 251 2.97 -5.69 16.18
N ASN A 252 1.96 -6.31 15.58
CA ASN A 252 0.93 -7.02 16.34
C ASN A 252 1.46 -8.43 16.70
N PRO A 253 1.51 -8.83 17.99
CA PRO A 253 2.07 -10.12 18.37
C PRO A 253 1.28 -11.33 17.84
N LYS A 254 0.00 -11.16 17.47
CA LYS A 254 -0.84 -12.21 16.88
C LYS A 254 -0.98 -12.11 15.36
N SER A 255 -0.64 -10.95 14.77
CA SER A 255 -0.67 -10.71 13.32
C SER A 255 0.65 -10.10 12.85
N ARG A 256 1.76 -10.85 13.00
CA ARG A 256 3.12 -10.33 12.74
C ARG A 256 3.41 -9.97 11.28
N GLU A 257 2.63 -10.49 10.35
CA GLU A 257 2.80 -10.21 8.91
C GLU A 257 2.12 -8.93 8.46
N GLU A 258 1.16 -8.44 9.23
CA GLU A 258 0.34 -7.28 8.87
C GLU A 258 1.02 -5.96 9.25
N TYR A 259 0.53 -4.87 8.66
CA TYR A 259 1.11 -3.53 8.80
C TYR A 259 0.24 -2.67 9.72
N PHE A 260 0.74 -2.40 10.92
CA PHE A 260 0.07 -1.57 11.92
C PHE A 260 0.80 -0.23 12.10
N ILE A 261 0.05 0.81 12.46
CA ILE A 261 0.56 2.14 12.80
C ILE A 261 0.03 2.59 14.16
N ASP A 262 0.70 3.56 14.78
CA ASP A 262 0.35 4.06 16.11
C ASP A 262 -0.62 5.25 16.05
N LEU A 263 -1.89 4.97 15.75
CA LEU A 263 -2.93 6.01 15.69
C LEU A 263 -3.27 6.54 17.08
N LYS A 264 -3.14 7.85 17.28
CA LYS A 264 -3.44 8.52 18.55
C LYS A 264 -4.85 9.09 18.62
N SER A 265 -5.32 9.67 17.52
CA SER A 265 -6.68 10.16 17.40
C SER A 265 -7.08 10.31 15.93
N ILE A 266 -8.38 10.46 15.71
CA ILE A 266 -8.96 10.74 14.40
C ILE A 266 -9.62 12.12 14.50
N LYS A 267 -9.35 12.98 13.53
CA LYS A 267 -10.07 14.23 13.32
C LYS A 267 -10.92 14.08 12.06
N VAL A 268 -12.19 14.45 12.15
CA VAL A 268 -13.10 14.50 11.01
C VAL A 268 -13.44 15.97 10.80
N HIS A 269 -12.97 16.52 9.67
CA HIS A 269 -12.88 17.95 9.40
C HIS A 269 -12.17 18.69 10.55
N THR A 270 -12.89 19.56 11.27
CA THR A 270 -12.36 20.35 12.38
C THR A 270 -12.47 19.67 13.75
N ARG A 271 -13.16 18.52 13.84
CA ARG A 271 -13.56 17.91 15.12
C ARG A 271 -12.75 16.66 15.44
N THR A 272 -12.10 16.63 16.59
CA THR A 272 -11.43 15.43 17.11
C THR A 272 -12.45 14.47 17.70
N LEU A 273 -12.41 13.20 17.27
CA LEU A 273 -13.30 12.16 17.76
C LEU A 273 -12.98 11.79 19.20
N GLN A 274 -14.02 11.67 20.03
CA GLN A 274 -13.91 11.16 21.39
C GLN A 274 -13.89 9.63 21.34
N ILE A 275 -12.69 9.05 21.30
CA ILE A 275 -12.47 7.60 21.16
C ILE A 275 -11.90 7.04 22.46
N ASN A 276 -12.39 5.86 22.86
CA ASN A 276 -11.72 5.08 23.90
C ASN A 276 -10.32 4.66 23.41
N LYS A 277 -9.28 5.30 23.93
CA LYS A 277 -7.87 5.08 23.51
C LYS A 277 -7.41 3.62 23.59
N LYS A 278 -8.05 2.79 24.42
CA LYS A 278 -7.76 1.34 24.49
C LYS A 278 -8.06 0.62 23.17
N LEU A 279 -9.05 1.07 22.40
CA LEU A 279 -9.37 0.52 21.08
C LEU A 279 -8.25 0.80 20.07
N LEU A 280 -7.62 1.97 20.15
CA LEU A 280 -6.52 2.36 19.26
C LEU A 280 -5.18 1.69 19.63
N SER A 281 -5.09 1.04 20.79
CA SER A 281 -3.89 0.34 21.24
C SER A 281 -3.97 -1.14 20.93
N ILE A 282 -2.87 -1.75 20.49
CA ILE A 282 -2.80 -3.20 20.30
C ILE A 282 -2.67 -3.86 21.67
N ASN A 283 -3.63 -4.71 22.03
CA ASN A 283 -3.52 -5.56 23.21
C ASN A 283 -2.41 -6.60 22.99
N LYS A 284 -1.35 -6.53 23.80
CA LYS A 284 -0.17 -7.40 23.65
C LYS A 284 -0.46 -8.89 23.86
N LYS A 285 -1.52 -9.25 24.60
CA LYS A 285 -1.88 -10.64 24.89
C LYS A 285 -2.77 -11.24 23.80
N THR A 286 -3.83 -10.52 23.42
CA THR A 286 -4.85 -11.01 22.48
C THR A 286 -4.60 -10.58 21.04
N GLY A 287 -3.77 -9.57 20.81
CA GLY A 287 -3.59 -8.94 19.50
C GLY A 287 -4.78 -8.08 19.05
N THR A 288 -5.76 -7.84 19.91
CA THR A 288 -6.96 -7.08 19.56
C THR A 288 -6.75 -5.57 19.67
N GLY A 289 -7.46 -4.78 18.87
CA GLY A 289 -7.33 -3.32 18.82
C GLY A 289 -6.29 -2.85 17.80
N GLY A 290 -5.90 -1.59 17.89
CA GLY A 290 -4.91 -0.99 17.00
C GLY A 290 -5.47 -0.53 15.65
N THR A 291 -4.55 -0.03 14.82
CA THR A 291 -4.83 0.47 13.47
C THR A 291 -3.99 -0.27 12.44
N LYS A 292 -4.63 -0.94 11.49
CA LYS A 292 -4.02 -1.69 10.40
C LYS A 292 -4.27 -1.02 9.05
N VAL A 293 -3.31 -1.12 8.13
CA VAL A 293 -3.50 -0.81 6.70
C VAL A 293 -3.75 -2.13 5.94
N ASP A 294 -4.86 -2.21 5.20
CA ASP A 294 -5.23 -3.44 4.47
C ASP A 294 -6.00 -3.12 3.17
N ILE A 295 -5.35 -3.29 2.02
CA ILE A 295 -5.94 -2.97 0.71
C ILE A 295 -6.95 -4.02 0.22
N ARG A 296 -7.11 -5.16 0.91
CA ARG A 296 -8.19 -6.11 0.64
C ARG A 296 -9.53 -5.57 1.13
N ILE A 297 -9.48 -4.63 2.06
CA ILE A 297 -10.66 -3.94 2.59
C ILE A 297 -10.86 -2.68 1.73
N PRO A 298 -11.94 -2.60 0.93
CA PRO A 298 -12.09 -1.49 -0.03
C PRO A 298 -12.32 -0.14 0.65
N TYR A 299 -13.09 -0.12 1.73
CA TYR A 299 -13.45 1.09 2.48
C TYR A 299 -12.97 0.97 3.91
N THR A 300 -12.47 2.06 4.50
CA THR A 300 -12.04 2.06 5.90
C THR A 300 -13.16 1.55 6.81
N THR A 301 -12.82 0.57 7.64
CA THR A 301 -13.74 -0.08 8.57
C THR A 301 -13.37 0.26 9.99
N LEU A 302 -14.35 0.68 10.78
CA LEU A 302 -14.18 1.19 12.14
C LEU A 302 -14.99 0.35 13.13
N GLU A 303 -14.44 0.06 14.30
CA GLU A 303 -15.22 -0.48 15.42
C GLU A 303 -16.45 0.41 15.68
N THR A 304 -17.60 -0.20 16.00
CA THR A 304 -18.91 0.47 16.06
C THR A 304 -18.93 1.79 16.84
N SER A 305 -18.26 1.89 17.99
CA SER A 305 -18.22 3.14 18.75
C SER A 305 -17.44 4.25 18.05
N ILE A 306 -16.31 3.90 17.41
CA ILE A 306 -15.50 4.81 16.57
C ILE A 306 -16.30 5.21 15.32
N TYR A 307 -16.94 4.24 14.67
CA TYR A 307 -17.80 4.47 13.51
C TYR A 307 -18.92 5.46 13.80
N LYS A 308 -19.67 5.25 14.89
CA LYS A 308 -20.74 6.16 15.32
C LYS A 308 -20.23 7.57 15.59
N ALA A 309 -19.07 7.69 16.25
CA ALA A 309 -18.44 8.99 16.48
C ALA A 309 -18.04 9.67 15.17
N PHE A 310 -17.48 8.91 14.22
CA PHE A 310 -17.10 9.40 12.89
C PHE A 310 -18.31 9.94 12.12
N ILE A 311 -19.36 9.12 11.95
CA ILE A 311 -20.57 9.50 11.23
C ILE A 311 -21.26 10.70 11.89
N LYS A 312 -21.36 10.71 13.22
CA LYS A 312 -21.90 11.85 13.97
C LYS A 312 -21.10 13.12 13.69
N SER A 313 -19.77 13.05 13.72
CA SER A 313 -18.90 14.20 13.47
C SER A 313 -19.06 14.75 12.06
N HIS A 314 -19.19 13.88 11.06
CA HIS A 314 -19.42 14.28 9.67
C HIS A 314 -20.80 14.94 9.49
N ILE A 315 -21.86 14.38 10.10
CA ILE A 315 -23.20 14.98 10.07
C ILE A 315 -23.20 16.36 10.73
N GLN A 316 -22.59 16.49 11.91
CA GLN A 316 -22.47 17.77 12.61
C GLN A 316 -21.65 18.80 11.85
N TRP A 317 -20.69 18.37 11.03
CA TRP A 317 -19.97 19.26 10.12
C TRP A 317 -20.91 19.78 9.02
N THR A 318 -21.68 18.89 8.36
CA THR A 318 -22.65 19.32 7.33
C THR A 318 -23.74 20.24 7.89
N GLU A 319 -24.28 19.94 9.07
CA GLU A 319 -25.29 20.78 9.74
C GLU A 319 -24.73 22.15 10.14
N GLY A 320 -23.45 22.19 10.56
CA GLY A 320 -22.78 23.44 10.91
C GLY A 320 -22.70 24.43 9.75
N TRP A 321 -22.47 23.94 8.53
CA TRP A 321 -22.47 24.77 7.32
C TRP A 321 -23.85 25.37 7.03
N ASN A 322 -24.90 24.57 7.18
CA ASN A 322 -26.28 25.02 6.95
C ASN A 322 -26.70 26.09 7.97
N ILE A 323 -26.31 25.95 9.24
CA ILE A 323 -26.64 26.91 10.32
C ILE A 323 -25.94 28.26 10.10
N GLN A 324 -24.68 28.24 9.66
CA GLN A 324 -23.90 29.47 9.49
C GLN A 324 -24.31 30.27 8.24
N ASN A 325 -25.35 29.86 7.50
CA ASN A 325 -25.65 30.32 6.15
C ASN A 325 -24.37 30.37 5.31
N GLY A 326 -23.51 29.35 5.46
CA GLY A 326 -22.16 29.40 4.94
C GLY A 326 -22.17 29.73 3.46
N ILE A 327 -21.61 30.87 3.09
CA ILE A 327 -21.60 31.34 1.71
C ILE A 327 -20.36 30.75 1.03
N TRP A 328 -20.56 29.98 -0.03
CA TRP A 328 -19.51 29.62 -0.96
C TRP A 328 -19.75 30.32 -2.29
N LYS A 329 -18.83 31.21 -2.69
CA LYS A 329 -18.95 32.04 -3.92
C LYS A 329 -20.36 32.60 -4.10
N GLU A 330 -20.86 33.29 -3.09
CA GLU A 330 -22.18 33.95 -3.09
C GLU A 330 -23.40 32.99 -3.09
N HIS A 331 -23.18 31.68 -3.00
CA HIS A 331 -24.24 30.69 -2.83
C HIS A 331 -24.31 30.19 -1.38
N PRO A 332 -25.49 30.20 -0.72
CA PRO A 332 -25.67 29.56 0.56
C PRO A 332 -25.51 28.03 0.41
N LEU A 333 -24.60 27.45 1.18
CA LEU A 333 -24.44 26.01 1.28
C LEU A 333 -25.58 25.44 2.14
N ASN A 334 -26.53 24.80 1.46
CA ASN A 334 -27.59 24.02 2.11
C ASN A 334 -27.40 22.53 1.77
N ILE A 335 -26.46 21.90 2.47
CA ILE A 335 -26.12 20.49 2.30
C ILE A 335 -27.32 19.65 2.71
N SER A 336 -27.87 18.91 1.74
CA SER A 336 -29.08 18.11 1.93
C SER A 336 -28.73 16.65 2.15
N ARG A 337 -29.17 16.07 3.27
CA ARG A 337 -29.10 14.62 3.51
C ARG A 337 -30.12 13.89 2.66
N VAL A 338 -29.76 12.69 2.20
CA VAL A 338 -30.67 11.79 1.48
C VAL A 338 -30.74 10.44 2.20
N ALA A 339 -31.62 9.57 1.72
CA ALA A 339 -31.72 8.21 2.22
C ALA A 339 -30.37 7.48 2.11
N PRO A 340 -29.97 6.70 3.13
CA PRO A 340 -28.77 5.88 3.05
C PRO A 340 -28.79 4.93 1.85
N VAL A 341 -27.64 4.78 1.18
CA VAL A 341 -27.45 3.80 0.11
C VAL A 341 -26.48 2.74 0.60
N ALA A 342 -26.96 1.51 0.74
CA ALA A 342 -26.16 0.40 1.23
C ALA A 342 -24.86 0.25 0.41
N PRO A 343 -23.71 -0.03 1.05
CA PRO A 343 -23.54 -0.33 2.48
C PRO A 343 -23.36 0.90 3.40
N PHE A 344 -23.51 2.12 2.88
CA PHE A 344 -23.24 3.36 3.63
C PHE A 344 -24.48 3.88 4.36
N THR A 345 -24.28 4.51 5.52
CA THR A 345 -25.38 4.96 6.38
C THR A 345 -25.58 6.49 6.39
N ALA A 346 -24.64 7.24 5.84
CA ALA A 346 -24.71 8.70 5.77
C ALA A 346 -24.44 9.14 4.34
N CYS A 347 -25.47 9.67 3.70
CA CYS A 347 -25.44 10.10 2.30
C CYS A 347 -26.08 11.47 2.14
N TYR A 348 -25.63 12.17 1.11
CA TYR A 348 -25.97 13.55 0.80
C TYR A 348 -26.29 13.69 -0.68
N ASN A 349 -27.11 14.69 -1.02
CA ASN A 349 -27.36 15.07 -2.39
C ASN A 349 -26.09 15.70 -2.98
N SER A 350 -25.53 15.06 -4.00
CA SER A 350 -24.31 15.50 -4.68
C SER A 350 -24.38 16.91 -5.24
N SER A 351 -25.57 17.41 -5.61
CA SER A 351 -25.70 18.79 -6.11
C SER A 351 -25.51 19.84 -5.02
N THR A 352 -25.72 19.45 -3.75
CA THR A 352 -25.61 20.33 -2.58
C THR A 352 -24.29 20.15 -1.83
N MET A 353 -23.56 19.07 -2.11
CA MET A 353 -22.23 18.86 -1.56
C MET A 353 -21.24 19.81 -2.24
N PRO A 354 -20.39 20.53 -1.47
CA PRO A 354 -19.38 21.39 -2.06
C PRO A 354 -18.51 20.58 -3.04
N ARG A 355 -18.37 21.06 -4.28
CA ARG A 355 -17.52 20.38 -5.27
C ARG A 355 -16.08 20.34 -4.77
N VAL A 356 -15.39 19.27 -5.16
CA VAL A 356 -13.97 18.93 -4.88
C VAL A 356 -13.00 20.12 -4.94
N LEU A 357 -13.22 21.08 -5.85
CA LEU A 357 -12.40 22.30 -6.03
C LEU A 357 -12.59 23.36 -4.93
N ALA A 358 -13.56 23.19 -4.02
CA ALA A 358 -13.78 24.08 -2.87
C ALA A 358 -12.85 23.78 -1.69
N PHE A 359 -12.10 22.67 -1.72
CA PHE A 359 -11.19 22.24 -0.65
C PHE A 359 -9.71 22.22 -1.07
N SER A 360 -9.38 22.78 -2.23
CA SER A 360 -8.02 22.94 -2.75
C SER A 360 -7.70 24.42 -2.94
N GLY A 361 -6.71 24.94 -2.21
CA GLY A 361 -6.22 26.32 -2.31
C GLY A 361 -6.51 27.20 -1.08
N ASP A 362 -6.20 28.51 -1.20
CA ASP A 362 -6.38 29.57 -0.17
C ASP A 362 -7.84 29.74 0.30
N TYR A 363 -8.78 29.05 -0.35
CA TYR A 363 -10.22 29.13 -0.13
C TYR A 363 -10.80 27.93 0.64
N ALA A 364 -9.98 27.12 1.31
CA ALA A 364 -10.42 25.98 2.12
C ALA A 364 -10.48 26.32 3.62
N PRO A 365 -11.52 27.01 4.14
CA PRO A 365 -11.64 27.32 5.57
C PRO A 365 -11.81 26.09 6.49
N SER A 366 -11.76 24.86 5.96
CA SER A 366 -12.17 23.64 6.68
C SER A 366 -11.14 22.50 6.75
N GLY A 367 -9.95 22.67 6.17
CA GLY A 367 -8.85 21.70 6.29
C GLY A 367 -9.14 20.33 5.67
N PRO A 368 -8.29 19.31 5.93
CA PRO A 368 -8.49 17.95 5.43
C PRO A 368 -9.78 17.34 5.97
N SER A 369 -10.42 16.47 5.19
CA SER A 369 -11.70 15.87 5.58
C SER A 369 -11.54 14.83 6.67
N VAL A 370 -10.43 14.09 6.67
CA VAL A 370 -10.02 13.23 7.79
C VAL A 370 -8.54 13.43 8.07
N SER A 371 -8.16 13.53 9.34
CA SER A 371 -6.76 13.48 9.76
C SER A 371 -6.55 12.34 10.74
N PHE A 372 -5.54 11.52 10.47
CA PHE A 372 -5.01 10.55 11.41
C PHE A 372 -3.84 11.20 12.15
N ILE A 373 -4.03 11.41 13.46
CA ILE A 373 -2.99 11.97 14.32
C ILE A 373 -2.10 10.83 14.79
N LEU A 374 -0.81 10.94 14.48
CA LEU A 374 0.22 9.95 14.74
C LEU A 374 1.17 10.47 15.84
N PRO A 375 2.15 9.69 16.32
CA PRO A 375 3.09 10.15 17.33
C PRO A 375 3.90 11.36 16.84
N GLU A 376 4.51 12.09 17.77
CA GLU A 376 5.49 13.14 17.46
C GLU A 376 4.94 14.30 16.60
N GLY A 377 3.63 14.54 16.66
CA GLY A 377 2.98 15.62 15.90
C GLY A 377 2.81 15.32 14.42
N VAL A 378 3.15 14.11 13.96
CA VAL A 378 2.93 13.66 12.59
C VAL A 378 1.43 13.55 12.32
N VAL A 379 0.98 14.10 11.19
CA VAL A 379 -0.43 14.06 10.80
C VAL A 379 -0.54 13.48 9.39
N TRP A 380 -1.26 12.37 9.26
CA TRP A 380 -1.63 11.85 7.95
C TRP A 380 -3.01 12.37 7.57
N ASN A 381 -3.00 13.36 6.69
CA ASN A 381 -4.21 13.98 6.16
C ASN A 381 -4.76 13.20 4.97
N ILE A 382 -6.06 12.96 5.00
CA ILE A 382 -6.85 12.43 3.91
C ILE A 382 -7.75 13.55 3.45
N THR A 383 -7.53 14.01 2.23
CA THR A 383 -8.38 15.00 1.58
C THR A 383 -9.09 14.32 0.42
N LEU A 384 -10.41 14.48 0.32
CA LEU A 384 -11.22 14.06 -0.83
C LEU A 384 -11.47 12.54 -0.98
N PHE A 385 -11.08 11.71 0.01
CA PHE A 385 -11.30 10.24 -0.01
C PHE A 385 -12.29 9.73 1.08
N ASP A 386 -12.91 10.63 1.82
CA ASP A 386 -13.91 10.31 2.84
C ASP A 386 -15.33 10.19 2.28
N LEU A 387 -15.60 10.75 1.09
CA LEU A 387 -16.86 10.60 0.36
C LEU A 387 -16.70 9.67 -0.85
N VAL A 388 -17.78 8.98 -1.21
CA VAL A 388 -17.87 8.06 -2.35
C VAL A 388 -19.15 8.37 -3.12
N ARG A 389 -19.04 8.65 -4.42
CA ARG A 389 -20.23 8.78 -5.27
C ARG A 389 -20.77 7.39 -5.58
N VAL A 390 -22.00 7.12 -5.15
CA VAL A 390 -22.64 5.80 -5.29
C VAL A 390 -23.55 5.72 -6.51
N ASN A 391 -24.08 6.85 -6.97
CA ASN A 391 -24.86 6.98 -8.21
C ASN A 391 -24.92 8.47 -8.63
N ASP A 392 -25.62 8.74 -9.73
CA ASP A 392 -25.86 10.07 -10.25
C ASP A 392 -26.72 10.87 -9.26
N GLY A 393 -26.07 11.63 -8.38
CA GLY A 393 -26.74 12.54 -7.44
C GLY A 393 -26.58 12.20 -5.96
N VAL A 394 -25.91 11.08 -5.61
CA VAL A 394 -25.68 10.73 -4.20
C VAL A 394 -24.20 10.49 -3.88
N ASP A 395 -23.71 11.22 -2.87
CA ASP A 395 -22.43 10.96 -2.23
C ASP A 395 -22.63 10.42 -0.82
N CYS A 396 -21.94 9.35 -0.49
CA CYS A 396 -21.98 8.74 0.83
C CYS A 396 -20.63 8.80 1.52
N VAL A 397 -20.63 8.84 2.85
CA VAL A 397 -19.41 8.73 3.65
C VAL A 397 -18.83 7.32 3.49
N GLY A 398 -17.64 7.23 2.89
CA GLY A 398 -16.95 6.01 2.48
C GLY A 398 -16.24 5.26 3.61
N VAL A 399 -16.91 5.12 4.77
CA VAL A 399 -16.45 4.31 5.91
C VAL A 399 -17.54 3.36 6.36
N LEU A 400 -17.16 2.20 6.88
CA LEU A 400 -18.09 1.12 7.25
C LEU A 400 -18.01 0.76 8.74
N ASP A 401 -19.12 0.29 9.29
CA ASP A 401 -19.19 -0.29 10.65
C ASP A 401 -18.59 -1.70 10.63
N GLY A 402 -17.50 -1.89 11.37
CA GLY A 402 -16.80 -3.18 11.53
C GLY A 402 -17.40 -4.08 12.62
N GLY A 403 -18.48 -3.65 13.26
CA GLY A 403 -19.07 -4.32 14.40
C GLY A 403 -18.41 -3.92 15.73
N SER A 404 -18.97 -4.44 16.82
CA SER A 404 -18.62 -4.02 18.19
C SER A 404 -17.40 -4.74 18.77
N LYS A 405 -16.98 -5.84 18.15
CA LYS A 405 -15.84 -6.66 18.60
C LYS A 405 -14.94 -7.12 17.44
N PRO A 406 -14.50 -6.22 16.55
CA PRO A 406 -13.57 -6.59 15.50
C PRO A 406 -12.20 -6.91 16.13
N THR A 407 -11.42 -7.77 15.48
CA THR A 407 -10.04 -8.05 15.93
C THR A 407 -9.19 -6.78 15.89
N THR A 408 -9.29 -5.98 14.83
CA THR A 408 -8.62 -4.68 14.71
C THR A 408 -9.66 -3.56 14.76
N SER A 409 -9.43 -2.52 15.56
CA SER A 409 -10.44 -1.47 15.77
C SER A 409 -10.53 -0.46 14.63
N VAL A 410 -9.43 -0.22 13.92
CA VAL A 410 -9.40 0.66 12.74
C VAL A 410 -8.66 -0.05 11.62
N VAL A 411 -9.32 -0.30 10.50
CA VAL A 411 -8.69 -0.84 9.29
C VAL A 411 -8.77 0.20 8.20
N ILE A 412 -7.64 0.82 7.87
CA ILE A 412 -7.52 1.79 6.78
C ILE A 412 -7.56 1.00 5.47
N GLY A 413 -8.66 1.18 4.73
CA GLY A 413 -8.94 0.49 3.48
C GLY A 413 -8.36 1.19 2.26
N ALA A 414 -8.43 0.52 1.10
CA ALA A 414 -7.84 0.98 -0.15
C ALA A 414 -8.35 2.35 -0.61
N ARG A 415 -9.64 2.66 -0.43
CA ARG A 415 -10.25 3.94 -0.83
C ARG A 415 -9.55 5.15 -0.24
N GLN A 416 -9.04 5.04 0.98
CA GLN A 416 -8.37 6.13 1.70
C GLN A 416 -6.86 6.19 1.46
N ILE A 417 -6.32 5.33 0.60
CA ILE A 417 -4.90 5.24 0.29
C ILE A 417 -4.66 5.82 -1.10
N SER A 418 -3.81 6.84 -1.18
CA SER A 418 -3.28 7.33 -2.46
C SER A 418 -1.87 6.78 -2.69
N PHE A 419 -0.91 7.16 -1.84
CA PHE A 419 0.46 6.68 -1.91
C PHE A 419 0.97 6.26 -0.53
N LEU A 420 1.56 5.07 -0.43
CA LEU A 420 2.22 4.56 0.77
C LEU A 420 3.54 3.88 0.41
N GLU A 421 4.59 4.15 1.18
CA GLU A 421 5.86 3.41 1.16
C GLU A 421 5.99 2.61 2.46
N PHE A 422 6.18 1.30 2.34
CA PHE A 422 6.43 0.38 3.44
C PHE A 422 7.92 0.07 3.50
N ASP A 423 8.65 0.77 4.36
CA ASP A 423 10.07 0.53 4.63
C ASP A 423 10.18 -0.48 5.77
N ILE A 424 10.18 -1.76 5.40
CA ILE A 424 10.28 -2.89 6.34
C ILE A 424 11.64 -2.88 7.04
N SER A 425 12.68 -2.44 6.32
CA SER A 425 14.06 -2.42 6.84
C SER A 425 14.23 -1.44 8.00
N ARG A 426 13.58 -0.27 7.92
CA ARG A 426 13.59 0.75 8.99
C ARG A 426 12.32 0.74 9.85
N SER A 427 11.41 -0.22 9.64
CA SER A 427 10.14 -0.35 10.36
C SER A 427 9.33 0.95 10.40
N ARG A 428 9.11 1.56 9.23
CA ARG A 428 8.35 2.81 9.09
C ARG A 428 7.46 2.79 7.83
N LEU A 429 6.36 3.52 7.92
CA LEU A 429 5.42 3.78 6.83
C LEU A 429 5.61 5.22 6.36
N GLY A 430 6.02 5.39 5.11
CA GLY A 430 6.01 6.66 4.41
C GLY A 430 4.65 6.90 3.76
N PHE A 431 4.18 8.12 3.78
CA PHE A 431 2.97 8.55 3.07
C PHE A 431 3.18 9.95 2.51
N VAL A 432 2.43 10.27 1.47
CA VAL A 432 2.39 11.63 0.94
C VAL A 432 1.31 12.38 1.71
N GLU A 433 1.69 13.46 2.39
CA GLU A 433 0.70 14.45 2.82
C GLU A 433 0.01 14.99 1.58
N PRO A 434 -1.31 15.28 1.62
CA PRO A 434 -1.98 15.80 0.45
C PRO A 434 -1.22 17.05 0.02
N ASN A 435 -0.73 17.04 -1.22
CA ASN A 435 -0.28 18.23 -1.91
C ASN A 435 -1.52 19.10 -2.19
N LEU A 436 -2.13 19.64 -1.14
CA LEU A 436 -2.94 20.84 -1.26
C LEU A 436 -1.93 21.96 -1.45
N HIS A 437 -1.43 22.10 -2.67
CA HIS A 437 -0.67 23.30 -3.00
C HIS A 437 -1.64 24.47 -2.99
N GLU A 438 -1.27 25.47 -2.18
CA GLU A 438 -1.71 26.85 -2.24
C GLU A 438 -1.83 27.27 -3.71
N SER A 439 -3.01 27.76 -4.08
CA SER A 439 -3.34 28.25 -5.42
C SER A 439 -3.55 29.74 -5.37
#